data_AF-A0A7W4B7L9-F1
#
_entry.id   AF-A0A7W4B7L9-F1
#
_cell.length_a   1.000
_cell.length_b   1.000
_cell.length_c   1.000
_cell.angle_alpha   90.00
_cell.angle_beta   90.00
_cell.angle_gamma   90.00
#
_symmetry.space_group_name_H-M   'P 1'
#
loop_
_entity.id
_entity.type
_entity.pdbx_description
1 polymer ?
#
loop_
_entity_poly.entity_id
_entity_poly.type
_entity_poly.pdbx_seq_one_letter_code
_entity_poly.pdbx_strand_id
1 'polypeptide(L)'
;MDKENLLSEEFRTPENILQPDVRTEMMGVQSIEQFYENIKSYQLGEHVDEQIRVQFDTIKNLYLHAYFVYRFFPIVSHQLYVTLEHALRECIGEKKLDDFRKLKNKQLPKKGPKFSRGLKLCMTYIVENELIKNEDFSAWQRGKKQRAEEVYSRKISEVIDSKNLDSYEWNEDEIDYENVVYEYDYLEIVLESTAGIRNSLAHGSSMLSPTPIIEFDITSTIINKVYERFKG
;
A
#
# COMPACT_ATOMS: atom_id res chain seq x y z
N MET A 1 24.11 22.50 -4.57
CA MET A 1 22.73 22.61 -5.06
C MET A 1 22.19 23.88 -4.45
N ASP A 2 22.14 24.95 -5.24
CA ASP A 2 21.82 26.28 -4.74
C ASP A 2 20.38 26.31 -4.22
N LYS A 3 20.24 26.79 -2.98
CA LYS A 3 18.99 26.87 -2.21
C LYS A 3 17.99 27.90 -2.74
N GLU A 4 18.22 28.49 -3.91
CA GLU A 4 17.60 29.75 -4.29
C GLU A 4 16.24 29.66 -5.00
N ASN A 5 15.64 28.49 -5.26
CA ASN A 5 14.29 28.45 -5.85
C ASN A 5 13.52 27.13 -5.60
N LEU A 6 13.31 26.76 -4.34
CA LEU A 6 12.23 25.81 -4.01
C LEU A 6 10.98 26.60 -3.59
N LEU A 7 10.34 27.27 -4.56
CA LEU A 7 9.04 27.96 -4.40
C LEU A 7 7.95 27.08 -3.75
N SER A 8 8.16 25.76 -3.72
CA SER A 8 7.22 24.79 -3.20
C SER A 8 7.32 24.47 -1.70
N GLU A 9 8.13 25.23 -0.94
CA GLU A 9 8.10 25.20 0.53
C GLU A 9 7.35 26.37 1.16
N GLU A 10 6.98 27.36 0.37
CA GLU A 10 6.27 28.55 0.83
C GLU A 10 4.75 28.35 0.81
N PHE A 11 4.05 29.13 1.63
CA PHE A 11 2.60 29.21 1.54
C PHE A 11 2.21 29.79 0.17
N ARG A 12 1.57 28.95 -0.66
CA ARG A 12 1.18 29.30 -2.02
C ARG A 12 0.24 30.50 -2.03
N THR A 13 0.41 31.38 -3.01
CA THR A 13 -0.47 32.51 -3.27
C THR A 13 -1.48 32.15 -4.37
N PRO A 14 -2.58 32.91 -4.53
CA PRO A 14 -3.53 32.69 -5.63
C PRO A 14 -2.86 32.66 -7.02
N GLU A 15 -1.76 33.38 -7.20
CA GLU A 15 -1.02 33.47 -8.46
C GLU A 15 -0.21 32.19 -8.78
N ASN A 16 0.24 31.45 -7.77
CA ASN A 16 1.16 30.32 -7.95
C ASN A 16 0.62 28.96 -7.47
N ILE A 17 -0.60 28.90 -6.93
CA ILE A 17 -1.19 27.68 -6.36
C ILE A 17 -1.43 26.56 -7.39
N LEU A 18 -1.58 26.91 -8.67
CA LEU A 18 -1.72 25.95 -9.78
C LEU A 18 -0.41 25.68 -10.52
N GLN A 19 0.71 26.23 -10.05
CA GLN A 19 2.02 25.92 -10.62
C GLN A 19 2.52 24.59 -10.03
N PRO A 20 2.97 23.63 -10.86
CA PRO A 20 3.45 22.34 -10.38
C PRO A 20 4.60 22.52 -9.39
N ASP A 21 4.72 21.57 -8.47
CA ASP A 21 5.91 21.48 -7.63
C ASP A 21 7.08 20.99 -8.48
N VAL A 22 8.23 21.67 -8.42
CA VAL A 22 9.45 21.28 -9.16
C VAL A 22 9.89 19.84 -8.86
N ARG A 23 9.59 19.34 -7.66
CA ARG A 23 9.88 17.95 -7.27
C ARG A 23 9.02 16.94 -8.01
N THR A 24 7.80 17.33 -8.39
CA THR A 24 6.90 16.49 -9.17
C THR A 24 7.47 16.24 -10.57
N GLU A 25 8.02 17.28 -11.21
CA GLU A 25 8.69 17.15 -12.51
C GLU A 25 9.94 16.26 -12.42
N MET A 26 10.74 16.41 -11.36
CA MET A 26 11.90 15.54 -11.10
C MET A 26 11.57 14.05 -10.97
N MET A 27 10.33 13.72 -10.59
CA MET A 27 9.83 12.35 -10.50
C MET A 27 9.36 11.79 -11.86
N GLY A 28 9.58 12.52 -12.96
CA GLY A 28 9.20 12.11 -14.31
C GLY A 28 7.70 12.24 -14.60
N VAL A 29 6.94 12.87 -13.70
CA VAL A 29 5.50 13.07 -13.90
C VAL A 29 5.24 14.45 -14.44
N GLN A 30 4.68 14.49 -15.66
CA GLN A 30 4.58 15.72 -16.44
C GLN A 30 3.21 16.40 -16.37
N SER A 31 2.18 15.73 -15.82
CA SER A 31 0.83 16.30 -15.77
C SER A 31 -0.03 15.74 -14.63
N ILE A 32 -1.12 16.46 -14.33
CA ILE A 32 -2.11 16.02 -13.33
C ILE A 32 -2.93 14.81 -13.82
N GLU A 33 -3.10 14.65 -15.13
CA GLU A 33 -3.75 13.48 -15.72
C GLU A 33 -2.96 12.21 -15.45
N GLN A 34 -1.62 12.28 -15.51
CA GLN A 34 -0.77 11.16 -15.15
C GLN A 34 -0.91 10.82 -13.65
N PHE A 35 -1.02 11.81 -12.77
CA PHE A 35 -1.35 11.58 -11.36
C PHE A 35 -2.67 10.85 -11.20
N TYR A 36 -3.72 11.32 -11.89
CA TYR A 36 -5.03 10.69 -11.84
C TYR A 36 -4.97 9.23 -12.29
N GLU A 37 -4.38 8.94 -13.44
CA GLU A 37 -4.29 7.57 -13.97
C GLU A 37 -3.46 6.65 -13.05
N ASN A 38 -2.43 7.16 -12.36
CA ASN A 38 -1.64 6.37 -11.42
C ASN A 38 -2.45 5.81 -10.24
N ILE A 39 -3.53 6.49 -9.81
CA ILE A 39 -4.33 6.08 -8.65
C ILE A 39 -5.79 5.74 -8.97
N LYS A 40 -6.21 5.90 -10.23
CA LYS A 40 -7.60 5.73 -10.67
C LYS A 40 -8.14 4.34 -10.37
N SER A 41 -7.33 3.31 -10.55
CA SER A 41 -7.68 1.90 -10.34
C SER A 41 -7.91 1.53 -8.88
N TYR A 42 -7.30 2.24 -7.93
CA TYR A 42 -7.52 2.01 -6.51
C TYR A 42 -8.87 2.61 -6.11
N GLN A 43 -9.86 1.76 -5.89
CA GLN A 43 -11.23 2.13 -5.55
C GLN A 43 -11.77 1.21 -4.46
N LEU A 44 -12.69 1.74 -3.64
CA LEU A 44 -13.44 0.96 -2.68
C LEU A 44 -14.79 0.57 -3.32
N GLY A 45 -15.13 -0.72 -3.28
CA GLY A 45 -16.34 -1.27 -3.88
C GLY A 45 -17.61 -0.84 -3.12
N GLU A 46 -18.77 -0.92 -3.77
CA GLU A 46 -20.06 -0.47 -3.21
C GLU A 46 -20.47 -1.20 -1.92
N HIS A 47 -19.91 -2.39 -1.67
CA HIS A 47 -20.09 -3.17 -0.44
C HIS A 47 -19.37 -2.57 0.77
N VAL A 48 -18.50 -1.57 0.57
CA VAL A 48 -17.86 -0.80 1.64
C VAL A 48 -18.76 0.37 2.04
N ASP A 49 -18.83 0.63 3.35
CA ASP A 49 -19.62 1.73 3.92
C ASP A 49 -19.37 3.05 3.20
N GLU A 50 -20.47 3.76 2.88
CA GLU A 50 -20.42 5.01 2.13
C GLU A 50 -19.50 6.05 2.77
N GLN A 51 -19.53 6.17 4.10
CA GLN A 51 -18.68 7.12 4.81
C GLN A 51 -17.18 6.84 4.62
N ILE A 52 -16.80 5.55 4.57
CA ILE A 52 -15.41 5.14 4.32
C ILE A 52 -15.03 5.41 2.86
N ARG A 53 -15.94 5.13 1.91
CA ARG A 53 -15.73 5.44 0.48
C ARG A 53 -15.49 6.94 0.26
N VAL A 54 -16.31 7.80 0.87
CA VAL A 54 -16.17 9.26 0.79
C VAL A 54 -14.83 9.74 1.38
N GLN A 55 -14.41 9.17 2.52
CA GLN A 55 -13.10 9.48 3.11
C GLN A 55 -11.97 9.10 2.15
N PHE A 56 -12.03 7.90 1.55
CA PHE A 56 -11.02 7.43 0.61
C PHE A 56 -10.95 8.30 -0.66
N ASP A 57 -12.08 8.66 -1.26
CA ASP A 57 -12.11 9.56 -2.42
C ASP A 57 -11.61 10.97 -2.09
N THR A 58 -11.87 11.47 -0.88
CA THR A 58 -11.29 12.73 -0.39
C THR A 58 -9.76 12.66 -0.37
N ILE A 59 -9.20 11.53 0.03
CA ILE A 59 -7.74 11.31 0.04
C ILE A 59 -7.18 11.24 -1.39
N LYS A 60 -7.90 10.60 -2.33
CA LYS A 60 -7.53 10.61 -3.75
C LYS A 60 -7.49 12.04 -4.31
N ASN A 61 -8.48 12.86 -3.96
CA ASN A 61 -8.48 14.28 -4.36
C ASN A 61 -7.28 15.03 -3.77
N LEU A 62 -6.94 14.80 -2.50
CA LEU A 62 -5.75 15.38 -1.89
C LEU A 62 -4.46 14.94 -2.59
N TYR A 63 -4.37 13.69 -3.04
CA TYR A 63 -3.25 13.21 -3.84
C TYR A 63 -3.12 13.96 -5.18
N LEU A 64 -4.22 14.26 -5.87
CA LEU A 64 -4.17 15.08 -7.08
C LEU A 64 -3.61 16.47 -6.79
N HIS A 65 -3.97 17.06 -5.65
CA HIS A 65 -3.40 18.35 -5.22
C HIS A 65 -1.91 18.25 -4.84
N ALA A 66 -1.40 17.06 -4.51
CA ALA A 66 0.02 16.86 -4.26
C ALA A 66 0.89 17.07 -5.51
N TYR A 67 0.30 17.10 -6.71
CA TYR A 67 0.96 17.56 -7.94
C TYR A 67 1.51 18.99 -7.79
N PHE A 68 0.71 19.88 -7.19
CA PHE A 68 1.06 21.28 -6.94
C PHE A 68 1.83 21.48 -5.63
N VAL A 69 1.61 20.61 -4.63
CA VAL A 69 2.25 20.70 -3.32
C VAL A 69 2.76 19.32 -2.90
N TYR A 70 4.02 19.02 -3.21
CA TYR A 70 4.62 17.70 -2.97
C TYR A 70 4.53 17.27 -1.50
N ARG A 71 4.60 18.23 -0.56
CA ARG A 71 4.48 18.00 0.88
C ARG A 71 3.11 17.46 1.32
N PHE A 72 2.14 17.35 0.42
CA PHE A 72 0.90 16.64 0.67
C PHE A 72 1.06 15.12 0.62
N PHE A 73 2.10 14.54 0.02
CA PHE A 73 2.27 13.08 0.00
C PHE A 73 2.31 12.43 1.39
N PRO A 74 3.09 12.91 2.38
CA PRO A 74 3.02 12.39 3.74
C PRO A 74 1.63 12.51 4.38
N ILE A 75 0.88 13.57 4.04
CA ILE A 75 -0.48 13.78 4.54
C ILE A 75 -1.43 12.75 3.92
N VAL A 76 -1.31 12.50 2.62
CA VAL A 76 -2.05 11.45 1.91
C VAL A 76 -1.76 10.08 2.53
N SER A 77 -0.49 9.68 2.68
CA SER A 77 -0.13 8.40 3.34
C SER A 77 -0.71 8.30 4.74
N HIS A 78 -0.64 9.39 5.53
CA HIS A 78 -1.19 9.40 6.87
C HIS A 78 -2.72 9.19 6.86
N GLN A 79 -3.43 9.92 6.00
CA GLN A 79 -4.89 9.80 5.90
C GLN A 79 -5.31 8.42 5.39
N LEU A 80 -4.57 7.80 4.47
CA LEU A 80 -4.81 6.41 4.04
C LEU A 80 -4.80 5.45 5.23
N TYR A 81 -3.79 5.54 6.10
CA TYR A 81 -3.72 4.66 7.27
C TYR A 81 -4.72 5.00 8.37
N VAL A 82 -5.11 6.27 8.51
CA VAL A 82 -6.20 6.67 9.41
C VAL A 82 -7.53 6.11 8.92
N THR A 83 -7.84 6.24 7.63
CA THR A 83 -9.05 5.67 7.02
C THR A 83 -9.03 4.15 7.06
N LEU A 84 -7.88 3.50 6.87
CA LEU A 84 -7.73 2.06 7.08
C LEU A 84 -8.09 1.65 8.51
N GLU A 85 -7.49 2.30 9.52
CA GLU A 85 -7.78 2.01 10.93
C GLU A 85 -9.27 2.23 11.23
N HIS A 86 -9.86 3.32 10.74
CA HIS A 86 -11.27 3.62 10.92
C HIS A 86 -12.17 2.56 10.29
N ALA A 87 -11.95 2.22 9.02
CA ALA A 87 -12.72 1.22 8.29
C ALA A 87 -12.68 -0.16 8.96
N LEU A 88 -11.50 -0.60 9.43
CA LEU A 88 -11.37 -1.86 10.14
C LEU A 88 -12.15 -1.87 11.46
N ARG A 89 -12.15 -0.76 12.20
CA ARG A 89 -12.86 -0.65 13.47
C ARG A 89 -14.38 -0.63 13.28
N GLU A 90 -14.86 0.09 12.28
CA GLU A 90 -16.29 0.11 11.93
C GLU A 90 -16.75 -1.27 11.47
N CYS A 91 -16.01 -1.91 10.57
CA CYS A 91 -16.35 -3.24 10.05
C CYS A 91 -16.34 -4.32 11.14
N ILE A 92 -15.27 -4.40 11.95
CA ILE A 92 -15.08 -5.47 12.95
C ILE A 92 -15.90 -5.19 14.22
N GLY A 93 -16.02 -3.92 14.61
CA GLY A 93 -16.66 -3.46 15.82
C GLY A 93 -15.73 -3.40 17.04
N GLU A 94 -15.87 -2.31 17.80
CA GLU A 94 -15.05 -1.98 18.98
C GLU A 94 -15.00 -3.10 20.02
N LYS A 95 -16.14 -3.74 20.29
CA LYS A 95 -16.24 -4.79 21.31
C LYS A 95 -15.38 -6.01 20.94
N LYS A 96 -15.45 -6.49 19.70
CA LYS A 96 -14.67 -7.65 19.22
C LYS A 96 -13.16 -7.34 19.28
N LEU A 97 -12.77 -6.16 18.83
CA LEU A 97 -11.37 -5.71 18.90
C LEU A 97 -10.86 -5.59 20.34
N ASP A 98 -11.67 -5.08 21.27
CA ASP A 98 -11.28 -4.96 22.67
C ASP A 98 -11.12 -6.32 23.36
N ASP A 99 -11.99 -7.28 23.05
CA ASP A 99 -11.90 -8.62 23.60
C ASP A 99 -10.69 -9.37 23.04
N PHE A 100 -10.41 -9.23 21.74
CA PHE A 100 -9.19 -9.72 21.11
C PHE A 100 -7.92 -9.09 21.74
N ARG A 101 -7.93 -7.77 21.95
CA ARG A 101 -6.82 -7.05 22.61
C ARG A 101 -6.56 -7.56 24.02
N LYS A 102 -7.61 -7.79 24.81
CA LYS A 102 -7.48 -8.36 26.17
C LYS A 102 -6.90 -9.77 26.11
N LEU A 103 -7.34 -10.60 25.17
CA LEU A 103 -6.82 -11.96 24.97
C LEU A 103 -5.32 -11.92 24.65
N LYS A 104 -4.90 -11.13 23.66
CA LYS A 104 -3.48 -10.96 23.29
C LYS A 104 -2.64 -10.46 24.45
N ASN A 105 -3.10 -9.43 25.16
CA ASN A 105 -2.37 -8.87 26.29
C ASN A 105 -2.25 -9.81 27.50
N LYS A 106 -3.11 -10.83 27.63
CA LYS A 106 -2.96 -11.88 28.66
C LYS A 106 -1.87 -12.88 28.30
N GLN A 107 -1.63 -13.12 27.01
CA GLN A 107 -0.60 -14.04 26.51
C GLN A 107 0.80 -13.41 26.53
N LEU A 108 0.88 -12.07 26.55
CA LEU A 108 2.14 -11.34 26.57
C LEU A 108 2.81 -11.33 27.96
N PRO A 109 4.15 -11.27 28.03
CA PRO A 109 4.89 -11.14 29.29
C PRO A 109 4.46 -9.89 30.07
N LYS A 110 4.39 -10.00 31.42
CA LYS A 110 3.95 -8.90 32.29
C LYS A 110 4.72 -7.58 32.12
N LYS A 111 5.99 -7.64 31.71
CA LYS A 111 6.89 -6.48 31.52
C LYS A 111 7.08 -6.07 30.05
N GLY A 112 6.39 -6.70 29.11
CA GLY A 112 6.50 -6.40 27.68
C GLY A 112 5.56 -5.27 27.20
N PRO A 113 5.79 -4.71 26.01
CA PRO A 113 4.87 -3.76 25.39
C PRO A 113 3.52 -4.45 25.12
N LYS A 114 2.44 -3.77 25.48
CA LYS A 114 1.06 -4.28 25.29
C LYS A 114 0.46 -3.76 23.99
N PHE A 115 -0.46 -4.52 23.44
CA PHE A 115 -1.31 -4.04 22.35
C PHE A 115 -2.18 -2.86 22.83
N SER A 116 -2.04 -1.73 22.14
CA SER A 116 -2.94 -0.58 22.20
C SER A 116 -4.13 -0.77 21.26
N ARG A 117 -5.11 0.15 21.32
CA ARG A 117 -6.28 0.16 20.42
C ARG A 117 -5.98 0.89 19.10
N GLY A 118 -4.88 0.57 18.43
CA GLY A 118 -4.47 1.24 17.17
C GLY A 118 -4.43 0.30 15.97
N LEU A 119 -3.97 0.80 14.83
CA LEU A 119 -3.87 0.05 13.57
C LEU A 119 -3.18 -1.30 13.72
N LYS A 120 -2.08 -1.40 14.50
CA LYS A 120 -1.36 -2.67 14.73
C LYS A 120 -2.29 -3.78 15.24
N LEU A 121 -3.19 -3.47 16.18
CA LEU A 121 -4.15 -4.44 16.70
C LEU A 121 -5.13 -4.90 15.61
N CYS A 122 -5.65 -3.94 14.83
CA CYS A 122 -6.61 -4.21 13.76
C CYS A 122 -5.96 -5.09 12.68
N MET A 123 -4.74 -4.75 12.27
CA MET A 123 -3.96 -5.51 11.30
C MET A 123 -3.66 -6.94 11.79
N THR A 124 -3.25 -7.11 13.05
CA THR A 124 -3.05 -8.45 13.62
C THR A 124 -4.35 -9.25 13.64
N TYR A 125 -5.49 -8.61 13.95
CA TYR A 125 -6.79 -9.29 13.92
C TYR A 125 -7.13 -9.82 12.53
N ILE A 126 -7.03 -8.98 11.49
CA ILE A 126 -7.45 -9.38 10.13
C ILE A 126 -6.54 -10.46 9.53
N VAL A 127 -5.24 -10.47 9.87
CA VAL A 127 -4.30 -11.51 9.44
C VAL A 127 -4.61 -12.83 10.16
N GLU A 128 -4.75 -12.82 11.48
CA GLU A 128 -5.00 -14.05 12.25
C GLU A 128 -6.38 -14.67 12.02
N ASN A 129 -7.33 -13.89 11.51
CA ASN A 129 -8.66 -14.38 11.10
C ASN A 129 -8.76 -14.60 9.58
N GLU A 130 -7.62 -14.59 8.87
CA GLU A 130 -7.52 -14.85 7.42
C GLU A 130 -8.46 -13.99 6.55
N LEU A 131 -8.77 -12.77 7.00
CA LEU A 131 -9.59 -11.82 6.26
C LEU A 131 -8.83 -11.19 5.10
N ILE A 132 -7.50 -11.26 5.13
CA ILE A 132 -6.59 -10.92 4.03
C ILE A 132 -5.58 -12.05 3.85
N LYS A 133 -5.10 -12.20 2.61
CA LYS A 133 -4.13 -13.21 2.19
C LYS A 133 -3.06 -12.58 1.31
N ASN A 134 -1.92 -13.24 1.18
CA ASN A 134 -0.81 -12.77 0.35
C ASN A 134 -1.26 -12.51 -1.09
N GLU A 135 -2.03 -13.44 -1.67
CA GLU A 135 -2.53 -13.38 -3.04
C GLU A 135 -3.53 -12.26 -3.32
N ASP A 136 -4.05 -11.58 -2.29
CA ASP A 136 -4.94 -10.44 -2.49
C ASP A 136 -4.19 -9.19 -3.02
N PHE A 137 -2.88 -9.12 -2.80
CA PHE A 137 -2.10 -7.91 -3.07
C PHE A 137 -1.41 -7.96 -4.44
N SER A 138 -1.50 -6.85 -5.19
CA SER A 138 -0.89 -6.74 -6.52
C SER A 138 0.62 -6.93 -6.50
N ALA A 139 1.29 -6.45 -5.44
CA ALA A 139 2.73 -6.62 -5.26
C ALA A 139 3.14 -8.09 -5.15
N TRP A 140 2.37 -8.89 -4.40
CA TRP A 140 2.63 -10.32 -4.28
C TRP A 140 2.35 -11.05 -5.60
N GLN A 141 1.26 -10.72 -6.29
CA GLN A 141 0.93 -11.31 -7.60
C GLN A 141 2.03 -11.03 -8.64
N ARG A 142 2.55 -9.79 -8.69
CA ARG A 142 3.70 -9.43 -9.54
C ARG A 142 4.96 -10.20 -9.16
N GLY A 143 5.23 -10.34 -7.86
CA GLY A 143 6.36 -11.13 -7.36
C GLY A 143 6.27 -12.60 -7.77
N LYS A 144 5.08 -13.21 -7.67
CA LYS A 144 4.82 -14.57 -8.16
C LYS A 144 5.05 -14.68 -9.67
N LYS A 145 4.54 -13.71 -10.45
CA LYS A 145 4.72 -13.66 -11.90
C LYS A 145 6.22 -13.60 -12.27
N GLN A 146 6.95 -12.67 -11.67
CA GLN A 146 8.40 -12.53 -11.88
C GLN A 146 9.14 -13.82 -11.50
N ARG A 147 8.73 -14.48 -10.41
CA ARG A 147 9.32 -15.75 -10.01
C ARG A 147 9.13 -16.85 -11.06
N ALA A 148 7.96 -16.92 -11.70
CA ALA A 148 7.70 -17.88 -12.78
C ALA A 148 8.64 -17.63 -13.98
N GLU A 149 8.79 -16.36 -14.37
CA GLU A 149 9.67 -15.94 -15.46
C GLU A 149 11.14 -16.24 -15.16
N GLU A 150 11.60 -16.03 -13.93
CA GLU A 150 12.95 -16.41 -13.49
C GLU A 150 13.20 -17.93 -13.56
N VAL A 151 12.23 -18.73 -13.13
CA VAL A 151 12.33 -20.20 -13.19
C VAL A 151 12.38 -20.67 -14.64
N TYR A 152 11.53 -20.11 -15.50
CA TYR A 152 11.53 -20.41 -16.93
C TYR A 152 12.83 -19.98 -17.60
N SER A 153 13.30 -18.75 -17.34
CA SER A 153 14.58 -18.24 -17.86
C SER A 153 15.74 -19.17 -17.53
N ARG A 154 15.80 -19.68 -16.28
CA ARG A 154 16.80 -20.67 -15.87
C ARG A 154 16.69 -21.99 -16.64
N LYS A 155 15.48 -22.51 -16.83
CA LYS A 155 15.22 -23.72 -17.63
C LYS A 155 15.66 -23.51 -19.09
N ILE A 156 15.41 -22.34 -19.67
CA ILE A 156 15.84 -22.03 -21.04
C ILE A 156 17.36 -21.97 -21.15
N SER A 157 18.05 -21.35 -20.19
CA SER A 157 19.52 -21.38 -20.15
C SER A 157 20.06 -22.82 -20.15
N GLU A 158 19.48 -23.72 -19.35
CA GLU A 158 19.86 -25.14 -19.33
C GLU A 158 19.60 -25.85 -20.69
N VAL A 159 18.52 -25.48 -21.40
CA VAL A 159 18.21 -26.00 -22.74
C VAL A 159 19.21 -25.50 -23.79
N ILE A 160 19.56 -24.22 -23.76
CA ILE A 160 20.54 -23.61 -24.67
C ILE A 160 21.88 -24.33 -24.53
N ASP A 161 22.35 -24.52 -23.29
CA ASP A 161 23.62 -25.19 -23.00
C ASP A 161 23.59 -26.67 -23.42
N SER A 162 22.53 -27.41 -23.07
CA SER A 162 22.44 -28.85 -23.35
C SER A 162 22.26 -29.18 -24.83
N LYS A 163 21.61 -28.29 -25.60
CA LYS A 163 21.42 -28.45 -27.05
C LYS A 163 22.45 -27.68 -27.87
N ASN A 164 23.40 -26.99 -27.23
CA ASN A 164 24.41 -26.15 -27.85
C ASN A 164 23.80 -25.15 -28.86
N LEU A 165 22.73 -24.48 -28.44
CA LEU A 165 22.02 -23.45 -29.21
C LEU A 165 22.69 -22.09 -28.98
N ASP A 166 22.62 -21.20 -29.96
CA ASP A 166 23.09 -19.81 -29.78
C ASP A 166 22.04 -18.92 -29.10
N SER A 167 20.76 -19.28 -29.23
CA SER A 167 19.64 -18.53 -28.64
C SER A 167 18.39 -19.40 -28.53
N TYR A 168 17.41 -18.88 -27.77
CA TYR A 168 16.08 -19.46 -27.62
C TYR A 168 15.05 -18.34 -27.64
N GLU A 169 13.95 -18.51 -28.38
CA GLU A 169 12.87 -17.52 -28.47
C GLU A 169 11.99 -17.59 -27.22
N TRP A 170 11.78 -16.45 -26.57
CA TRP A 170 10.95 -16.39 -25.36
C TRP A 170 9.49 -16.71 -25.68
N ASN A 171 8.94 -17.76 -25.06
CA ASN A 171 7.56 -18.18 -25.24
C ASN A 171 6.80 -18.13 -23.90
N GLU A 172 5.87 -17.17 -23.78
CA GLU A 172 5.07 -17.00 -22.56
C GLU A 172 4.14 -18.19 -22.26
N ASP A 173 3.70 -18.92 -23.30
CA ASP A 173 2.81 -20.08 -23.14
C ASP A 173 3.49 -21.28 -22.47
N GLU A 174 4.82 -21.29 -22.38
CA GLU A 174 5.59 -22.34 -21.72
C GLU A 174 5.85 -22.06 -20.23
N ILE A 175 5.46 -20.87 -19.75
CA ILE A 175 5.69 -20.43 -18.37
C ILE A 175 4.55 -20.92 -17.49
N ASP A 176 4.89 -21.65 -16.43
CA ASP A 176 3.93 -22.13 -15.44
C ASP A 176 3.68 -21.07 -14.36
N TYR A 177 2.82 -20.10 -14.66
CA TYR A 177 2.45 -19.02 -13.74
C TYR A 177 1.60 -19.52 -12.56
N GLU A 178 0.83 -20.58 -12.76
CA GLU A 178 -0.13 -21.12 -11.81
C GLU A 178 0.57 -21.91 -10.70
N ASN A 179 1.46 -22.83 -11.06
CA ASN A 179 2.06 -23.79 -10.13
C ASN A 179 3.46 -23.39 -9.64
N VAL A 180 3.97 -22.20 -10.03
CA VAL A 180 5.22 -21.71 -9.46
C VAL A 180 5.10 -21.58 -7.93
N VAL A 181 6.07 -22.16 -7.22
CA VAL A 181 6.18 -22.04 -5.77
C VAL A 181 6.70 -20.65 -5.44
N TYR A 182 5.89 -19.88 -4.71
CA TYR A 182 6.22 -18.54 -4.25
C TYR A 182 5.77 -18.35 -2.80
N GLU A 183 6.69 -18.62 -1.87
CA GLU A 183 6.44 -18.64 -0.42
C GLU A 183 6.77 -17.31 0.26
N TYR A 184 6.70 -16.19 -0.47
CA TYR A 184 6.99 -14.88 0.11
C TYR A 184 5.85 -14.43 1.02
N ASP A 185 6.16 -14.21 2.30
CA ASP A 185 5.22 -13.68 3.29
C ASP A 185 5.13 -12.16 3.19
N TYR A 186 4.30 -11.70 2.27
CA TYR A 186 4.04 -10.28 2.08
C TYR A 186 3.19 -9.70 3.22
N LEU A 187 2.33 -10.51 3.84
CA LEU A 187 1.51 -10.08 4.97
C LEU A 187 2.34 -9.68 6.18
N GLU A 188 3.43 -10.40 6.47
CA GLU A 188 4.37 -10.02 7.54
C GLU A 188 4.91 -8.60 7.32
N ILE A 189 5.37 -8.31 6.09
CA ILE A 189 5.88 -6.98 5.72
C ILE A 189 4.80 -5.90 5.86
N VAL A 190 3.59 -6.16 5.38
CA VAL A 190 2.46 -5.21 5.49
C VAL A 190 2.10 -4.97 6.96
N LEU A 191 2.06 -6.02 7.79
CA LEU A 191 1.72 -5.93 9.20
C LEU A 191 2.74 -5.08 9.98
N GLU A 192 4.03 -5.27 9.73
CA GLU A 192 5.10 -4.54 10.42
C GLU A 192 5.21 -3.09 9.96
N SER A 193 5.12 -2.85 8.65
CA SER A 193 5.35 -1.53 8.06
C SER A 193 4.21 -0.55 8.30
N THR A 194 2.95 -0.96 8.08
CA THR A 194 1.79 -0.04 8.09
C THR A 194 1.61 0.70 9.41
N ALA A 195 1.67 -0.02 10.54
CA ALA A 195 1.54 0.59 11.87
C ALA A 195 2.75 1.48 12.22
N GLY A 196 3.96 1.08 11.81
CA GLY A 196 5.17 1.86 12.02
C GLY A 196 5.13 3.18 11.25
N ILE A 197 4.80 3.13 9.96
CA ILE A 197 4.70 4.30 9.08
C ILE A 197 3.63 5.26 9.58
N ARG A 198 2.42 4.76 9.91
CA ARG A 198 1.33 5.56 10.47
C ARG A 198 1.78 6.34 11.71
N ASN A 199 2.47 5.69 12.65
CA ASN A 199 2.94 6.35 13.87
C ASN A 199 4.02 7.39 13.57
N SER A 200 4.99 7.08 12.71
CA SER A 200 6.03 8.03 12.30
C SER A 200 5.45 9.28 11.63
N LEU A 201 4.44 9.12 10.78
CA LEU A 201 3.74 10.24 10.14
C LEU A 201 2.96 11.09 11.16
N ALA A 202 2.31 10.45 12.14
CA ALA A 202 1.56 11.13 13.19
C ALA A 202 2.44 11.96 14.14
N HIS A 203 3.69 11.56 14.34
CA HIS A 203 4.66 12.31 15.16
C HIS A 203 5.31 13.49 14.41
N GLY A 204 4.97 13.69 13.13
CA GLY A 204 5.63 14.64 12.26
C GLY A 204 6.92 14.05 11.71
N SER A 205 6.97 13.81 10.41
CA SER A 205 8.16 13.32 9.73
C SER A 205 8.85 14.48 8.99
N SER A 206 10.16 14.59 9.13
CA SER A 206 10.98 15.45 8.27
C SER A 206 11.31 14.80 6.93
N MET A 207 10.98 13.51 6.76
CA MET A 207 11.26 12.76 5.55
C MET A 207 10.24 13.10 4.47
N LEU A 208 10.74 13.52 3.31
CA LEU A 208 9.96 13.59 2.08
C LEU A 208 9.65 12.15 1.65
N SER A 209 8.37 11.78 1.68
CA SER A 209 7.95 10.45 1.26
C SER A 209 7.85 10.39 -0.26
N PRO A 210 8.30 9.30 -0.90
CA PRO A 210 7.94 9.02 -2.28
C PRO A 210 6.42 8.88 -2.44
N THR A 211 5.96 8.80 -3.68
CA THR A 211 4.52 8.77 -4.02
C THR A 211 3.78 7.65 -3.25
N PRO A 212 2.60 7.92 -2.66
CA PRO A 212 1.87 6.99 -1.79
C PRO A 212 1.14 5.84 -2.53
N ILE A 213 1.69 5.36 -3.65
CA ILE A 213 1.05 4.35 -4.51
C ILE A 213 0.90 3.01 -3.80
N ILE A 214 1.93 2.61 -3.05
CA ILE A 214 1.91 1.37 -2.28
C ILE A 214 0.84 1.44 -1.19
N GLU A 215 0.69 2.59 -0.54
CA GLU A 215 -0.32 2.81 0.48
C GLU A 215 -1.73 2.77 -0.08
N PHE A 216 -1.96 3.30 -1.30
CA PHE A 216 -3.25 3.16 -1.98
C PHE A 216 -3.58 1.69 -2.28
N ASP A 217 -2.62 0.93 -2.80
CA ASP A 217 -2.79 -0.51 -3.09
C ASP A 217 -3.12 -1.29 -1.81
N ILE A 218 -2.30 -1.13 -0.76
CA ILE A 218 -2.48 -1.80 0.53
C ILE A 218 -3.85 -1.43 1.14
N THR A 219 -4.16 -0.14 1.21
CA THR A 219 -5.38 0.34 1.90
C THR A 219 -6.63 -0.11 1.17
N SER A 220 -6.69 0.08 -0.16
CA SER A 220 -7.86 -0.32 -0.95
C SER A 220 -8.05 -1.84 -0.94
N THR A 221 -6.98 -2.62 -1.08
CA THR A 221 -7.02 -4.08 -1.02
C THR A 221 -7.56 -4.56 0.32
N ILE A 222 -6.99 -4.10 1.43
CA ILE A 222 -7.39 -4.55 2.77
C ILE A 222 -8.84 -4.20 3.04
N ILE A 223 -9.26 -2.94 2.83
CA ILE A 223 -10.63 -2.51 3.13
C ILE A 223 -11.62 -3.35 2.32
N ASN A 224 -11.41 -3.48 1.01
CA ASN A 224 -12.31 -4.25 0.16
C ASN A 224 -12.42 -5.71 0.62
N LYS A 225 -11.29 -6.37 0.93
CA LYS A 225 -11.27 -7.78 1.33
C LYS A 225 -11.85 -8.03 2.71
N VAL A 226 -11.61 -7.13 3.66
CA VAL A 226 -12.20 -7.25 5.00
C VAL A 226 -13.71 -7.08 4.92
N TYR A 227 -14.22 -6.08 4.21
CA TYR A 227 -15.66 -5.89 4.02
C TYR A 227 -16.32 -7.02 3.22
N GLU A 228 -15.58 -7.67 2.30
CA GLU A 228 -16.07 -8.83 1.54
C GLU A 228 -16.19 -10.10 2.42
N ARG A 229 -15.20 -10.34 3.29
CA ARG A 229 -15.03 -11.62 4.00
C ARG A 229 -15.54 -11.60 5.43
N PHE A 230 -15.56 -10.44 6.08
CA PHE A 230 -16.01 -10.33 7.45
C PHE A 230 -17.53 -10.48 7.53
N LYS A 231 -17.96 -11.61 8.09
CA LYS A 231 -19.37 -11.85 8.43
C LYS A 231 -19.53 -11.55 9.92
N GLY A 232 -20.30 -10.49 10.20
CA GLY A 232 -20.55 -9.96 11.55
C GLY A 232 -21.05 -11.00 12.55
#